data_AF-A0A3C0G2N3-F1
#
_entry.id   AF-A0A3C0G2N3-F1
#
_cell.length_a   1.000
_cell.length_b   1.000
_cell.length_c   1.000
_cell.angle_alpha   90.00
_cell.angle_beta   90.00
_cell.angle_gamma   90.00
#
_symmetry.space_group_name_H-M   'P 1'
#
loop_
_entity.id
_entity.type
_entity.pdbx_description
1 polymer ?
#
loop_
_entity_poly.entity_id
_entity_poly.type
_entity_poly.pdbx_seq_one_letter_code
_entity_poly.pdbx_strand_id
1 'polypeptide(L)' 'MIYKGPEISTYWGSDKYSNRMAHVMKNDKGFYVDMYKSDKLIESRPLYDHSERYAEDCAENFVMGIIP' A
#
# COMPACT_ATOMS: atom_id res chain seq x y z
N MET A 1 9.66 15.54 10.83
CA MET A 1 8.84 14.59 10.05
C MET A 1 9.79 13.75 9.23
N ILE A 2 9.73 12.42 9.35
CA ILE A 2 10.54 11.53 8.52
C ILE A 2 9.88 11.52 7.14
N TYR A 3 10.56 12.06 6.14
CA TYR A 3 10.06 12.05 4.76
C TYR A 3 9.99 10.61 4.28
N LYS A 4 8.79 10.15 3.93
CA LYS A 4 8.52 8.78 3.47
C LYS A 4 8.71 8.62 1.96
N GLY A 5 8.99 9.70 1.23
CA GLY A 5 8.95 9.69 -0.23
C GLY A 5 7.58 10.12 -0.77
N PRO A 6 7.43 10.29 -2.10
CA PRO A 6 6.15 10.58 -2.72
C PRO A 6 5.17 9.41 -2.54
N GLU A 7 3.92 9.75 -2.23
CA GLU A 7 2.77 8.89 -2.48
C GLU A 7 2.49 8.89 -3.97
N ILE A 8 2.41 7.71 -4.57
CA ILE A 8 2.18 7.52 -6.01
C ILE A 8 0.69 7.31 -6.27
N SER A 9 0.08 6.39 -5.53
CA SER A 9 -1.33 6.04 -5.70
C SER A 9 -1.93 5.53 -4.40
N THR A 10 -3.24 5.67 -4.28
CA THR A 10 -4.00 5.30 -3.09
C THR A 10 -5.20 4.45 -3.47
N TYR A 11 -5.37 3.34 -2.75
CA TYR A 11 -6.41 2.35 -2.95
C TYR A 11 -7.30 2.27 -1.72
N TRP A 12 -8.60 2.12 -1.95
CA TRP A 12 -9.62 2.03 -0.91
C TRP A 12 -10.41 0.73 -1.09
N GLY A 13 -10.64 0.01 0.00
CA GLY A 13 -11.51 -1.15 -0.04
C GLY A 13 -12.99 -0.74 -0.11
N SER A 14 -13.84 -1.66 -0.58
CA SER A 14 -15.29 -1.50 -0.60
C SER A 14 -15.99 -2.58 0.23
N ASP A 15 -17.27 -2.38 0.51
CA ASP A 15 -18.15 -3.38 1.15
C ASP A 15 -17.57 -3.91 2.47
N LYS A 16 -17.35 -5.22 2.58
CA LYS A 16 -16.75 -5.90 3.74
C LYS A 16 -15.30 -5.51 4.03
N TYR A 17 -14.61 -4.86 3.09
CA TYR A 17 -13.25 -4.36 3.24
C TYR A 17 -13.16 -2.83 3.19
N SER A 18 -14.29 -2.13 3.37
CA SER A 18 -14.36 -0.66 3.47
C SER A 18 -13.44 -0.05 4.52
N ASN A 19 -12.98 -0.85 5.50
CA ASN A 19 -12.02 -0.43 6.50
C ASN A 19 -10.55 -0.57 6.06
N ARG A 20 -10.27 -1.03 4.84
CA ARG A 20 -8.90 -1.20 4.30
C ARG A 20 -8.53 -0.04 3.38
N MET A 21 -7.28 0.39 3.50
CA MET A 21 -6.67 1.38 2.61
C MET A 21 -5.21 1.01 2.37
N ALA A 22 -4.68 1.28 1.18
CA ALA A 22 -3.27 1.10 0.88
C ALA A 22 -2.71 2.30 0.10
N HIS A 23 -1.49 2.69 0.45
CA HIS A 23 -0.72 3.71 -0.26
C HIS A 23 0.48 3.07 -0.94
N VAL A 24 0.60 3.25 -2.24
CA VAL A 24 1.81 2.92 -3.00
C VAL A 24 2.76 4.09 -2.85
N MET A 25 3.95 3.80 -2.35
CA MET A 25 4.96 4.78 -2.02
C MET A 25 6.27 4.43 -2.74
N LYS A 26 7.13 5.43 -2.92
CA LYS A 26 8.48 5.22 -3.45
C LYS A 26 9.50 5.99 -2.64
N ASN A 27 10.62 5.36 -2.32
CA ASN A 27 11.76 6.00 -1.69
C ASN A 27 13.07 5.63 -2.42
N ASP A 28 14.21 6.03 -1.87
CA ASP A 28 15.53 5.78 -2.47
C ASP A 28 15.87 4.29 -2.66
N LYS A 29 15.19 3.40 -1.92
CA LYS A 29 15.38 1.95 -2.05
C LYS A 29 14.50 1.33 -3.13
N GLY A 30 13.39 1.96 -3.49
CA GLY A 30 12.43 1.45 -4.47
C GLY A 30 10.99 1.64 -4.01
N PHE A 31 10.09 0.80 -4.52
CA PHE A 31 8.66 0.86 -4.19
C PHE A 31 8.36 0.13 -2.87
N TYR A 32 7.31 0.56 -2.18
CA TYR A 32 6.77 -0.12 -1.03
C TYR A 32 5.30 0.26 -0.85
N VAL A 33 4.56 -0.55 -0.07
CA VAL A 33 3.12 -0.32 0.15
C VAL A 33 2.86 -0.19 1.65
N ASP A 34 2.29 0.94 2.06
CA ASP A 34 1.77 1.12 3.41
C ASP A 34 0.30 0.68 3.43
N MET A 35 -0.02 -0.34 4.24
CA MET A 35 -1.35 -0.94 4.35
C MET A 35 -2.00 -0.55 5.69
N TYR A 36 -3.26 -0.18 5.63
CA TYR A 36 -4.03 0.36 6.77
C TYR A 36 -5.32 -0.43 6.99
N LYS A 37 -5.70 -0.56 8.26
CA LYS A 37 -7.04 -1.00 8.67
C LYS A 37 -7.60 -0.02 9.69
N SER A 38 -8.79 0.53 9.43
CA SER A 38 -9.45 1.51 10.31
C SER A 38 -8.50 2.65 10.69
N ASP A 39 -7.89 3.28 9.67
CA ASP A 39 -6.93 4.39 9.78
C ASP A 39 -5.63 4.07 10.53
N LYS A 40 -5.41 2.81 10.91
CA LYS A 40 -4.18 2.36 11.56
C LYS A 40 -3.28 1.66 10.56
N LEU A 41 -2.02 2.12 10.45
CA LEU A 41 -0.99 1.42 9.70
C LEU A 41 -0.78 0.03 10.32
N ILE A 42 -1.04 -1.02 9.55
CA ILE A 42 -0.87 -2.41 9.99
C ILE A 42 0.41 -3.04 9.42
N GLU A 43 0.84 -2.62 8.23
CA GLU A 43 2.03 -3.15 7.57
C GLU A 43 2.63 -2.11 6.63
N SER A 44 3.96 -2.05 6.57
CA SER A 44 4.70 -1.39 5.50
C SER A 44 5.47 -2.48 4.76
N ARG A 45 5.01 -2.85 3.56
CA ARG A 45 5.59 -3.95 2.78
C ARG A 45 6.65 -3.43 1.82
N PRO A 46 7.95 -3.73 2.01
CA PRO A 46 9.00 -3.32 1.09
C PRO A 46 8.90 -4.13 -0.21
N LEU A 47 8.87 -3.44 -1.35
CA LEU A 47 8.82 -4.02 -2.70
C LEU A 47 9.94 -3.43 -3.56
N TYR A 48 11.11 -3.26 -2.95
CA TYR A 48 12.23 -2.48 -3.50
C TYR A 48 12.76 -3.02 -4.83
N ASP A 49 12.75 -4.34 -5.00
CA ASP A 49 13.20 -5.03 -6.20
C ASP A 49 12.07 -5.29 -7.22
N HIS A 50 10.90 -4.67 -7.03
CA HIS A 50 9.73 -4.84 -7.89
C HIS A 50 9.34 -3.54 -8.61
N SER A 51 8.54 -3.67 -9.67
CA SER A 51 8.03 -2.54 -10.44
C SER A 51 6.91 -1.80 -9.72
N GLU A 52 6.62 -0.57 -10.15
CA GLU A 52 5.44 0.20 -9.70
C GLU A 52 4.16 -0.61 -9.83
N ARG A 53 3.98 -1.25 -11.00
CA ARG A 53 2.81 -2.08 -11.28
C ARG A 53 2.62 -3.22 -10.28
N TYR A 54 3.72 -3.86 -9.86
CA TYR A 54 3.66 -4.89 -8.84
C TYR A 54 3.23 -4.33 -7.48
N ALA A 55 3.68 -3.12 -7.14
CA ALA A 55 3.25 -2.44 -5.91
C ALA A 55 1.77 -2.02 -5.96
N GLU A 56 1.29 -1.55 -7.12
CA GLU A 56 -0.13 -1.29 -7.38
C GLU A 56 -0.98 -2.55 -7.23
N ASP A 57 -0.59 -3.66 -7.88
CA ASP A 57 -1.29 -4.93 -7.78
C ASP A 57 -1.28 -5.44 -6.32
N CYS A 58 -0.20 -5.22 -5.56
CA CYS A 58 -0.14 -5.54 -4.12
C CYS A 58 -1.14 -4.70 -3.31
N ALA A 59 -1.23 -3.40 -3.58
CA ALA A 59 -2.17 -2.50 -2.90
C ALA A 59 -3.63 -2.88 -3.22
N GLU A 60 -3.93 -3.17 -4.49
CA GLU A 60 -5.25 -3.64 -4.95
C GLU A 60 -5.64 -4.97 -4.27
N ASN A 61 -4.74 -5.96 -4.30
CA ASN A 61 -4.96 -7.25 -3.66
C ASN A 61 -5.23 -7.11 -2.15
N PHE A 62 -4.57 -6.16 -1.48
CA PHE A 62 -4.82 -5.89 -0.06
C PHE A 62 -6.22 -5.32 0.18
N VAL A 63 -6.63 -4.29 -0.56
CA VAL A 63 -7.96 -3.68 -0.37
C VAL A 63 -9.11 -4.58 -0.82
N MET A 64 -8.85 -5.50 -1.75
CA MET A 64 -9.79 -6.56 -2.16
C MET A 64 -9.86 -7.75 -1.19
N GLY A 65 -8.96 -7.80 -0.20
CA GLY A 65 -8.91 -8.90 0.76
C GLY A 65 -8.34 -10.22 0.22
N ILE A 66 -7.60 -10.18 -0.89
CA ILE A 66 -6.87 -11.32 -1.47
C ILE A 66 -5.65 -11.63 -0.60
N ILE A 67 -4.99 -10.60 -0.07
CA ILE A 67 -3.86 -10.71 0.86
C ILE A 67 -4.21 -10.08 2.22
N PRO A 68 -3.61 -10.58 3.33
CA PRO A 68 -3.95 -10.15 4.69
C PRO A 68 -3.63 -8.69 4.99
#